data_AF-A0A352BBD5-F1
#
_entry.id   AF-A0A352BBD5-F1
#
_cell.length_a   1.000
_cell.length_b   1.000
_cell.length_c   1.000
_cell.angle_alpha   90.00
_cell.angle_beta   90.00
_cell.angle_gamma   90.00
#
_symmetry.space_group_name_H-M   'P 1'
#
loop_
_entity.id
_entity.type
_entity.pdbx_description
1 polymer ?
#
loop_
_entity_poly.entity_id
_entity_poly.type
_entity_poly.pdbx_seq_one_letter_code
_entity_poly.pdbx_strand_id
1 'polypeptide(L)'
;MKKILSFLAAALLSVGIAAAQVSASDPKEAANPQVDTSTQVRQIEDKYESFHPSASKVEIELEYTPLTGEVIVYYTCMGASYDQGEAMNTIDAVLEDFAIENQFTKKPTIVKKDRTRWYKDGRDIRMVNYRRWARYDVR
;
A
#
# COMPACT_ATOMS: atom_id res chain seq x y z
N MET A 1 -30.39 -6.47 51.67
CA MET A 1 -30.63 -5.10 51.17
C MET A 1 -30.57 -5.15 49.65
N LYS A 2 -31.72 -5.19 48.95
CA LYS A 2 -32.22 -4.12 48.04
C LYS A 2 -31.05 -3.43 47.31
N LYS A 3 -30.90 -3.47 45.98
CA LYS A 3 -31.91 -3.22 44.95
C LYS A 3 -31.59 -3.95 43.64
N ILE A 4 -32.66 -4.42 43.01
CA ILE A 4 -32.78 -4.98 41.66
C ILE A 4 -32.66 -3.85 40.65
N LEU A 5 -31.99 -4.09 39.52
CA LEU A 5 -32.28 -3.38 38.27
C LEU A 5 -32.08 -4.36 37.11
N SER A 6 -33.22 -4.94 36.72
CA SER A 6 -33.43 -5.61 35.45
C SER A 6 -33.77 -4.55 34.41
N PHE A 7 -33.17 -4.65 33.23
CA PHE A 7 -33.77 -4.11 32.01
C PHE A 7 -33.65 -5.16 30.91
N LEU A 8 -34.83 -5.54 30.42
CA LEU A 8 -35.15 -6.52 29.41
C LEU A 8 -35.46 -5.79 28.09
N ALA A 9 -35.32 -6.54 26.99
CA ALA A 9 -35.86 -6.32 25.64
C ALA A 9 -35.05 -5.36 24.74
N ALA A 10 -34.30 -5.87 23.77
CA ALA A 10 -34.72 -6.51 22.50
C ALA A 10 -35.15 -5.48 21.44
N ALA A 11 -34.31 -5.29 20.43
CA ALA A 11 -34.74 -4.91 19.08
C ALA A 11 -33.70 -5.39 18.06
N LEU A 12 -34.12 -6.38 17.28
CA LEU A 12 -33.50 -6.80 16.03
C LEU A 12 -33.44 -5.62 15.06
N LEU A 13 -32.27 -5.38 14.46
CA LEU A 13 -32.16 -4.72 13.16
C LEU A 13 -31.15 -5.50 12.31
N SER A 14 -31.68 -6.53 11.66
CA SER A 14 -31.11 -7.13 10.46
C SER A 14 -31.53 -6.31 9.24
N VAL A 15 -30.61 -5.55 8.65
CA VAL A 15 -30.64 -5.06 7.26
C VAL A 15 -29.17 -4.80 6.89
N GLY A 16 -28.55 -5.32 5.86
CA GLY A 16 -28.93 -6.26 4.81
C GLY A 16 -27.64 -6.46 3.99
N ILE A 17 -27.28 -7.72 3.73
CA ILE A 17 -26.18 -8.06 2.85
C ILE A 17 -26.65 -7.72 1.43
N ALA A 18 -26.12 -6.65 0.84
CA ALA A 18 -26.30 -6.38 -0.59
C ALA A 18 -25.23 -7.14 -1.37
N ALA A 19 -25.37 -8.47 -1.47
CA ALA A 19 -24.79 -9.21 -2.57
C ALA A 19 -25.71 -8.98 -3.78
N ALA A 20 -25.27 -8.17 -4.73
CA ALA A 20 -25.96 -8.01 -6.00
C ALA A 20 -25.80 -9.30 -6.81
N GLN A 21 -26.74 -10.23 -6.66
CA GLN A 21 -27.02 -11.23 -7.68
C GLN A 21 -27.85 -10.56 -8.77
N VAL A 22 -27.24 -10.25 -9.91
CA VAL A 22 -27.97 -9.93 -11.14
C VAL A 22 -28.03 -11.19 -11.98
N SER A 23 -29.27 -11.65 -12.17
CA SER A 23 -29.67 -12.75 -13.02
C SER A 23 -29.26 -12.54 -14.48
N ALA A 24 -28.99 -13.65 -15.15
CA ALA A 24 -28.64 -13.74 -16.56
C ALA A 24 -29.71 -13.15 -17.49
N SER A 25 -29.28 -12.23 -18.36
CA SER A 25 -29.85 -12.01 -19.68
C SER A 25 -28.76 -11.42 -20.56
N ASP A 26 -28.16 -12.26 -21.39
CA ASP A 26 -27.16 -11.87 -22.38
C ASP A 26 -27.83 -11.03 -23.48
N PRO A 27 -27.25 -9.88 -23.83
CA PRO A 27 -26.83 -9.76 -25.21
C PRO A 27 -25.51 -9.02 -25.35
N LYS A 28 -24.41 -9.73 -25.67
CA LYS A 28 -23.22 -9.23 -26.38
C LYS A 28 -22.89 -7.76 -26.11
N GLU A 29 -22.56 -7.45 -24.87
CA GLU A 29 -21.93 -6.20 -24.52
C GLU A 29 -20.42 -6.44 -24.62
N ALA A 30 -19.74 -5.68 -25.47
CA ALA A 30 -18.29 -5.73 -25.58
C ALA A 30 -17.72 -5.74 -24.16
N ALA A 31 -16.85 -6.72 -23.85
CA ALA A 31 -16.17 -6.79 -22.58
C ALA A 31 -15.38 -5.49 -22.41
N ASN A 32 -16.01 -4.48 -21.83
CA ASN A 32 -15.33 -3.32 -21.29
C ASN A 32 -14.36 -3.92 -20.27
N PRO A 33 -13.04 -3.81 -20.45
CA PRO A 33 -12.13 -4.25 -19.43
C PRO A 33 -12.50 -3.44 -18.20
N GLN A 34 -13.08 -4.11 -17.20
CA GLN A 34 -13.47 -3.48 -15.96
C GLN A 34 -12.19 -2.85 -15.40
N VAL A 35 -12.15 -1.52 -15.40
CA VAL A 35 -10.98 -0.75 -14.98
C VAL A 35 -10.72 -1.13 -13.52
N ASP A 36 -9.58 -1.75 -13.25
CA ASP A 36 -9.22 -2.16 -11.89
C ASP A 36 -8.99 -0.90 -11.04
N THR A 37 -9.90 -0.67 -10.11
CA THR A 37 -9.85 0.47 -9.20
C THR A 37 -9.19 0.13 -7.87
N SER A 38 -8.79 -1.13 -7.66
CA SER A 38 -8.27 -1.57 -6.37
C SER A 38 -6.80 -1.21 -6.21
N THR A 39 -6.42 -0.79 -5.00
CA THR A 39 -5.00 -0.64 -4.64
C THR A 39 -4.40 -2.03 -4.49
N GLN A 40 -3.35 -2.30 -5.27
CA GLN A 40 -2.60 -3.53 -5.23
C GLN A 40 -1.38 -3.33 -4.32
N VAL A 41 -1.15 -4.27 -3.40
CA VAL A 41 0.01 -4.25 -2.50
C VAL A 41 0.95 -5.39 -2.90
N ARG A 42 2.22 -5.07 -3.13
CA ARG A 42 3.25 -6.03 -3.52
C ARG A 42 4.47 -5.90 -2.62
N GLN A 43 4.91 -7.03 -2.07
CA GLN A 43 6.25 -7.13 -1.47
C GLN A 43 7.28 -7.22 -2.59
N ILE A 44 8.30 -6.38 -2.50
CA ILE A 44 9.38 -6.30 -3.48
C ILE A 44 10.57 -7.09 -2.93
N GLU A 45 11.05 -8.06 -3.71
CA GLU A 45 12.28 -8.76 -3.39
C GLU A 45 13.45 -7.77 -3.41
N ASP A 46 14.31 -7.86 -2.40
CA ASP A 46 15.40 -6.91 -2.24
C ASP A 46 16.59 -7.25 -3.15
N LYS A 47 16.49 -6.80 -4.40
CA LYS A 47 17.58 -6.79 -5.38
C LYS A 47 18.37 -5.47 -5.37
N TYR A 48 18.16 -4.62 -4.36
CA TYR A 48 18.66 -3.24 -4.29
C TYR A 48 19.73 -3.06 -3.21
N GLU A 49 20.34 -4.14 -2.73
CA GLU A 49 21.36 -4.14 -1.66
C GLU A 49 22.48 -3.11 -1.88
N SER A 50 22.91 -2.92 -3.12
CA SER A 50 23.93 -1.93 -3.49
C SER A 50 23.53 -0.47 -3.19
N PHE A 51 22.24 -0.17 -3.08
CA PHE A 51 21.71 1.15 -2.77
C PHE A 51 21.55 1.39 -1.26
N HIS A 52 21.68 0.36 -0.43
CA HIS A 52 21.58 0.46 1.03
C HIS A 52 22.59 -0.43 1.79
N PRO A 53 23.90 -0.31 1.49
CA PRO A 53 24.92 -1.23 2.02
C PRO A 53 25.04 -1.24 3.55
N SER A 54 24.53 -0.20 4.22
CA SER A 54 24.60 -0.07 5.67
C SER A 54 23.36 -0.64 6.37
N ALA A 55 22.25 -0.79 5.63
CA ALA A 55 20.95 -1.16 6.19
C ALA A 55 20.85 -2.65 6.54
N SER A 56 20.04 -2.94 7.56
CA SER A 56 19.80 -4.32 7.99
C SER A 56 18.30 -4.58 8.18
N LYS A 57 17.89 -5.83 7.89
CA LYS A 57 16.48 -6.27 7.86
C LYS A 57 15.61 -5.35 6.98
N VAL A 58 16.03 -5.18 5.73
CA VAL A 58 15.31 -4.37 4.77
C VAL A 58 14.05 -5.10 4.31
N GLU A 59 12.93 -4.39 4.30
CA GLU A 59 11.67 -4.84 3.71
C GLU A 59 11.15 -3.71 2.81
N ILE A 60 10.77 -4.05 1.58
CA ILE A 60 10.29 -3.09 0.59
C ILE A 60 8.89 -3.50 0.17
N GLU A 61 7.94 -2.57 0.32
CA GLU A 61 6.55 -2.75 -0.10
C GLU A 61 6.15 -1.65 -1.06
N LEU A 62 5.37 -2.00 -2.08
CA LEU A 62 4.83 -1.09 -3.06
C LEU A 62 3.30 -1.23 -3.10
N GLU A 63 2.62 -0.11 -2.88
CA GLU A 63 1.18 0.04 -3.12
C GLU A 63 0.97 0.77 -4.43
N TYR A 64 0.13 0.24 -5.32
CA TYR A 64 -0.20 0.86 -6.61
C TYR A 64 -1.71 0.91 -6.84
N THR A 65 -2.22 2.07 -7.21
CA THR A 65 -3.62 2.25 -7.60
C THR A 65 -3.70 2.57 -9.10
N PRO A 66 -4.06 1.60 -9.96
CA PRO A 66 -4.00 1.76 -11.41
C PRO A 66 -4.84 2.93 -11.95
N LEU A 67 -6.04 3.13 -11.40
CA LEU A 67 -6.96 4.18 -11.83
C LEU A 67 -6.36 5.59 -11.70
N THR A 68 -5.59 5.85 -10.63
CA THR A 68 -5.05 7.18 -10.33
C THR A 68 -3.56 7.32 -10.66
N GLY A 69 -2.91 6.20 -10.99
CA GLY A 69 -1.46 6.14 -11.19
C GLY A 69 -0.67 6.35 -9.90
N GLU A 70 -1.32 6.32 -8.73
CA GLU A 70 -0.67 6.56 -7.44
C GLU A 70 0.14 5.36 -7.01
N VAL A 71 1.40 5.61 -6.65
CA VAL A 71 2.33 4.62 -6.15
C VAL A 71 2.87 5.10 -4.81
N ILE A 72 2.86 4.22 -3.82
CA ILE A 72 3.49 4.45 -2.52
C ILE A 72 4.51 3.35 -2.30
N VAL A 73 5.76 3.74 -2.12
CA VAL A 73 6.82 2.80 -1.79
C VAL A 73 7.20 2.99 -0.33
N TYR A 74 7.26 1.89 0.39
CA TYR A 74 7.65 1.80 1.78
C TYR A 74 8.98 1.07 1.85
N TYR A 75 9.95 1.71 2.49
CA TYR A 75 11.24 1.15 2.82
C TYR A 75 11.33 1.02 4.34
N THR A 76 11.39 -0.22 4.82
CA THR A 76 11.51 -0.52 6.25
C THR A 76 12.87 -1.11 6.54
N CYS A 77 13.54 -0.65 7.60
CA CYS A 77 14.78 -1.26 8.07
C CYS A 77 14.96 -1.10 9.59
N MET A 78 15.99 -1.72 10.16
CA MET A 78 16.37 -1.48 11.55
C MET A 78 16.80 -0.04 11.80
N GLY A 79 16.33 0.54 12.91
CA GLY A 79 16.59 1.93 13.29
C GLY A 79 18.04 2.28 13.53
N ALA A 80 18.86 1.33 13.97
CA ALA A 80 20.29 1.57 14.16
C ALA A 80 21.07 1.71 12.85
N SER A 81 20.53 1.19 11.74
CA SER A 81 21.15 1.16 10.42
C SER A 81 20.44 2.04 9.39
N TYR A 82 19.51 2.89 9.83
CA TYR A 82 18.74 3.73 8.92
C TYR A 82 19.57 4.92 8.44
N ASP A 83 19.78 4.98 7.13
CA ASP A 83 20.21 6.17 6.42
C ASP A 83 19.12 6.63 5.45
N GLN A 84 18.80 7.93 5.48
CA GLN A 84 17.74 8.47 4.64
C GLN A 84 18.13 8.52 3.17
N GLY A 85 19.41 8.76 2.85
CA GLY A 85 19.89 8.80 1.47
C GLY A 85 19.84 7.42 0.82
N GLU A 86 20.26 6.38 1.54
CA GLU A 86 20.14 4.97 1.11
C GLU A 86 18.67 4.58 0.86
N ALA A 87 17.75 4.95 1.77
CA ALA A 87 16.33 4.70 1.60
C ALA A 87 15.75 5.43 0.37
N MET A 88 16.16 6.69 0.14
CA MET A 88 15.75 7.47 -1.04
C MET A 88 16.23 6.82 -2.34
N ASN A 89 17.50 6.46 -2.42
CA ASN A 89 18.10 5.84 -3.61
C ASN A 89 17.44 4.48 -3.92
N THR A 90 17.17 3.69 -2.88
CA THR A 90 16.48 2.40 -3.02
C THR A 90 15.08 2.60 -3.59
N ILE A 91 14.30 3.54 -3.03
CA ILE A 91 12.95 3.82 -3.53
C ILE A 91 12.99 4.33 -4.98
N ASP A 92 13.95 5.17 -5.34
CA ASP A 92 14.07 5.67 -6.70
C ASP A 92 14.38 4.55 -7.71
N ALA A 93 15.23 3.59 -7.33
CA ALA A 93 15.48 2.40 -8.14
C ALA A 93 14.24 1.50 -8.27
N VAL A 94 13.48 1.30 -7.18
CA VAL A 94 12.21 0.56 -7.19
C VAL A 94 11.19 1.23 -8.13
N LEU A 95 11.07 2.56 -8.07
CA LEU A 95 10.18 3.33 -8.95
C LEU A 95 10.62 3.26 -10.41
N GLU A 96 11.92 3.25 -10.69
CA GLU A 96 12.45 3.09 -12.05
C GLU A 96 12.09 1.72 -12.64
N ASP A 97 12.33 0.65 -11.90
CA ASP A 97 11.95 -0.70 -12.32
C ASP A 97 10.44 -0.83 -12.50
N PHE A 98 9.66 -0.29 -11.57
CA PHE A 98 8.20 -0.27 -11.67
C PHE A 98 7.73 0.49 -12.92
N ALA A 99 8.39 1.59 -13.27
CA ALA A 99 8.08 2.36 -14.48
C ALA A 99 8.33 1.54 -15.75
N ILE A 100 9.43 0.79 -15.79
CA ILE A 100 9.79 -0.08 -16.91
C ILE A 100 8.79 -1.23 -17.03
N GLU A 101 8.47 -1.91 -15.92
CA GLU A 101 7.51 -3.01 -15.87
C GLU A 101 6.12 -2.60 -16.38
N ASN A 102 5.68 -1.37 -16.05
CA ASN A 102 4.37 -0.84 -16.42
C ASN A 102 4.39 0.07 -17.66
N GLN A 103 5.51 0.13 -18.38
CA GLN A 103 5.67 0.91 -19.62
C GLN A 103 5.37 2.41 -19.48
N PHE A 104 5.60 2.98 -18.29
CA PHE A 104 5.48 4.42 -18.08
C PHE A 104 6.64 5.15 -18.76
N THR A 105 6.32 6.11 -19.64
CA THR A 105 7.34 6.84 -20.40
C THR A 105 7.90 8.06 -19.69
N LYS A 106 7.25 8.49 -18.60
CA LYS A 106 7.61 9.69 -17.85
C LYS A 106 8.03 9.28 -16.45
N LYS A 107 8.95 10.06 -15.89
CA LYS A 107 9.30 9.96 -14.46
C LYS A 107 8.06 10.26 -13.61
N PRO A 108 7.91 9.62 -12.46
CA PRO A 108 6.79 9.89 -11.59
C PRO A 108 6.90 11.30 -10.99
N THR A 109 5.77 11.91 -10.70
CA THR A 109 5.70 13.16 -9.93
C THR A 109 5.57 12.84 -8.45
N ILE A 110 6.39 13.48 -7.61
CA ILE A 110 6.26 13.37 -6.16
C ILE A 110 5.08 14.23 -5.72
N VAL A 111 4.01 13.59 -5.23
CA VAL A 111 2.75 14.27 -4.91
C VAL A 111 2.61 14.64 -3.44
N LYS A 112 3.41 14.02 -2.55
CA LYS A 112 3.44 14.35 -1.13
C LYS A 112 4.88 14.34 -0.63
N LYS A 113 5.15 15.16 0.39
CA LYS A 113 6.44 15.11 1.10
C LYS A 113 6.66 13.72 1.68
N ASP A 114 7.86 13.19 1.49
CA ASP A 114 8.30 11.94 2.07
C ASP A 114 8.13 11.95 3.59
N ARG A 115 7.85 10.78 4.17
CA ARG A 115 7.62 10.63 5.61
C ARG A 115 8.44 9.48 6.17
N THR A 116 8.96 9.69 7.36
CA THR A 116 9.66 8.67 8.16
C THR A 116 8.86 8.44 9.43
N ARG A 117 8.59 7.17 9.74
CA ARG A 117 7.96 6.76 10.99
C ARG A 117 8.88 5.79 11.73
N TRP A 118 9.12 6.10 13.00
CA TRP A 118 9.86 5.22 13.91
C TRP A 118 8.86 4.44 14.76
N TYR A 119 9.15 3.16 14.99
CA TYR A 119 8.34 2.29 15.84
C TYR A 119 9.21 1.19 16.46
N LYS A 120 8.62 0.40 17.35
CA LYS A 120 9.24 -0.83 17.84
C LYS A 120 8.45 -2.03 17.31
N ASP A 121 9.14 -3.08 16.89
CA ASP A 121 8.51 -4.33 16.49
C ASP A 121 8.04 -5.16 17.70
N GLY A 122 7.46 -6.34 17.44
CA GLY A 122 7.01 -7.26 18.50
C GLY A 122 8.13 -7.81 19.39
N ARG A 123 9.41 -7.54 19.07
CA ARG A 123 10.59 -7.96 19.83
C ARG A 123 11.29 -6.76 20.50
N ASP A 124 10.61 -5.61 20.57
CA ASP A 124 11.13 -4.34 21.10
C ASP A 124 12.33 -3.76 20.30
N ILE A 125 12.55 -4.24 19.08
CA ILE A 125 13.59 -3.72 18.18
C ILE A 125 13.07 -2.45 17.53
N ARG A 126 13.87 -1.38 17.56
CA ARG A 126 13.53 -0.12 16.89
C ARG A 126 13.63 -0.29 15.38
N MET A 127 12.54 0.01 14.68
CA MET A 127 12.41 -0.04 13.23
C MET A 127 12.09 1.36 12.69
N VAL A 128 12.41 1.56 11.41
CA VAL A 128 12.07 2.77 10.65
C VAL A 128 11.31 2.36 9.42
N ASN A 129 10.24 3.08 9.12
CA ASN A 129 9.53 3.01 7.85
C ASN A 129 9.61 4.38 7.18
N TYR A 130 10.38 4.45 6.10
CA TYR A 130 10.44 5.59 5.20
C TYR A 130 9.50 5.35 4.03
N ARG A 131 8.73 6.36 3.63
CA ARG A 131 7.81 6.24 2.51
C ARG A 131 7.82 7.45 1.59
N ARG A 132 7.65 7.16 0.31
CA ARG A 132 7.52 8.14 -0.77
C ARG A 132 6.20 7.94 -1.50
N TRP A 133 5.52 9.05 -1.77
CA TRP A 133 4.30 9.04 -2.57
C TRP A 133 4.58 9.64 -3.94
N ALA A 134 4.43 8.81 -4.96
CA ALA A 134 4.68 9.13 -6.34
C ALA A 134 3.39 8.95 -7.16
N ARG A 135 3.33 9.58 -8.34
CA ARG A 135 2.22 9.39 -9.28
C ARG A 135 2.75 9.35 -10.71
N TYR A 136 2.32 8.34 -11.46
CA TYR A 136 2.55 8.25 -12.90
C TYR A 136 1.34 8.77 -13.68
N ASP A 137 1.60 9.33 -14.86
CA ASP A 137 0.54 9.65 -15.82
C ASP A 137 0.01 8.34 -16.43
N VAL A 138 -1.21 7.96 -16.05
CA VAL A 138 -1.93 6.83 -16.66
C VAL A 138 -2.44 7.29 -18.03
N ARG A 139 -2.08 6.57 -19.09
CA ARG A 139 -2.46 6.89 -20.47
C ARG A 139 -3.80 6.30 -20.86
#